data_AF-A0A7C1PFQ1-F1
#
_entry.id   AF-A0A7C1PFQ1-F1
#
_cell.length_a   1.000
_cell.length_b   1.000
_cell.length_c   1.000
_cell.angle_alpha   90.00
_cell.angle_beta   90.00
_cell.angle_gamma   90.00
#
_symmetry.space_group_name_H-M   'P 1'
#
loop_
_entity.id
_entity.type
_entity.pdbx_description
1 polymer ?
#
loop_
_entity_poly.entity_id
_entity_poly.type
_entity_poly.pdbx_seq_one_letter_code
_entity_poly.pdbx_strand_id
1 'polypeptide(L)'
;MAFEKVDLPDPEDTIVALCSASGAGTRAIVRLSGPKAHRVVTTVFRPIDGESYVGLAPTDRRRVIPGFVFLQSVSAPLPAWLYRFFAPRSYTGQDVAEIHTLGSPPLVEQLIAELLLAGARAARPGEFTLRAFLAGKKDLAQAEAIRAVIEADDQSDLQRALQQLAGGLSGPLQTLRDDLLNLLADLEANLDFVDEDITFLTPQEALQRIQDGIDRLQGLLQQLQGRQIAGRLPRIVLVGPPNAGKSSLFNALSGAQALVSPVAGTTRDYLTQCFELEG
;
A
#
# COMPACT_ATOMS: atom_id res chain seq x y z
N MET A 1 10.32 -18.07 -21.89
CA MET A 1 9.61 -17.66 -20.67
C MET A 1 8.49 -16.73 -21.10
N ALA A 2 7.25 -17.19 -21.06
CA ALA A 2 6.11 -16.35 -21.40
C ALA A 2 5.93 -15.34 -20.26
N PHE A 3 5.93 -14.05 -20.56
CA PHE A 3 5.50 -13.04 -19.61
C PHE A 3 4.01 -13.32 -19.34
N GLU A 4 3.72 -13.84 -18.15
CA GLU A 4 2.36 -13.97 -17.65
C GLU A 4 1.74 -12.57 -17.72
N LYS A 5 0.65 -12.41 -18.47
CA LYS A 5 -0.08 -11.14 -18.54
C LYS A 5 -0.51 -10.81 -17.12
N VAL A 6 0.07 -9.77 -16.54
CA VAL A 6 -0.38 -9.22 -15.27
C VAL A 6 -1.84 -8.79 -15.48
N ASP A 7 -2.76 -9.49 -14.84
CA ASP A 7 -4.19 -9.18 -14.87
C ASP A 7 -4.42 -7.90 -14.06
N LEU A 8 -4.29 -6.76 -14.74
CA LEU A 8 -4.50 -5.45 -14.15
C LEU A 8 -5.97 -5.31 -13.75
N PRO A 9 -6.27 -4.76 -12.55
CA PRO A 9 -7.64 -4.60 -12.09
C PRO A 9 -8.42 -3.67 -13.01
N ASP A 10 -9.68 -4.01 -13.25
CA ASP A 10 -10.60 -3.17 -14.04
C ASP A 10 -10.87 -1.86 -13.28
N PRO A 11 -10.48 -0.68 -13.83
CA PRO A 11 -10.71 0.59 -13.17
C PRO A 11 -12.20 0.96 -13.05
N GLU A 12 -13.08 0.35 -13.84
CA GLU A 12 -14.51 0.63 -13.86
C GLU A 12 -15.31 -0.16 -12.82
N ASP A 13 -14.70 -1.16 -12.19
CA ASP A 13 -15.32 -1.87 -11.09
C ASP A 13 -15.20 -1.09 -9.76
N THR A 14 -16.07 -1.44 -8.81
CA THR A 14 -16.02 -0.88 -7.45
C THR A 14 -15.66 -1.99 -6.49
N ILE A 15 -14.56 -1.82 -5.77
CA ILE A 15 -14.06 -2.80 -4.81
C ILE A 15 -14.50 -2.47 -3.39
N VAL A 16 -14.62 -3.50 -2.55
CA VAL A 16 -14.90 -3.41 -1.12
C VAL A 16 -13.97 -4.34 -0.32
N ALA A 17 -13.50 -3.89 0.84
CA ALA A 17 -12.84 -4.75 1.82
C ALA A 17 -12.93 -4.17 3.25
N LEU A 18 -12.67 -5.02 4.24
CA LEU A 18 -12.32 -4.60 5.59
C LEU A 18 -10.94 -3.93 5.57
N CYS A 19 -10.82 -2.75 6.20
CA CYS A 19 -9.57 -1.98 6.30
C CYS A 19 -9.07 -1.81 7.75
N SER A 20 -9.86 -2.20 8.74
CA SER A 20 -9.40 -2.34 10.12
C SER A 20 -8.82 -3.75 10.36
N ALA A 21 -8.11 -3.95 11.47
CA ALA A 21 -7.67 -5.27 11.88
C ALA A 21 -8.86 -6.24 12.00
N SER A 22 -8.64 -7.51 11.65
CA SER A 22 -9.63 -8.57 11.80
C SER A 22 -9.86 -8.89 13.28
N GLY A 23 -11.09 -9.26 13.62
CA GLY A 23 -11.47 -9.66 14.98
C GLY A 23 -12.47 -8.70 15.63
N ALA A 24 -12.78 -8.96 16.90
CA ALA A 24 -13.68 -8.12 17.67
C ALA A 24 -12.99 -6.81 18.09
N GLY A 25 -13.68 -5.69 17.93
CA GLY A 25 -13.17 -4.37 18.28
C GLY A 25 -14.28 -3.33 18.40
N THR A 26 -13.94 -2.17 18.96
CA THR A 26 -14.90 -1.07 19.14
C THR A 26 -15.40 -0.50 17.81
N ARG A 27 -14.56 -0.56 16.77
CA ARG A 27 -14.87 -0.07 15.42
C ARG A 27 -14.31 -0.98 14.35
N ALA A 28 -15.06 -1.14 13.26
CA ALA A 28 -14.59 -1.67 12.00
C ALA A 28 -14.73 -0.62 10.89
N ILE A 29 -13.80 -0.65 9.95
CA ILE A 29 -13.79 0.24 8.78
C ILE A 29 -13.94 -0.63 7.53
N VAL A 30 -15.07 -0.52 6.84
CA VAL A 30 -15.29 -1.14 5.53
C VAL A 30 -15.16 -0.08 4.46
N ARG A 31 -14.18 -0.24 3.56
CA ARG A 31 -13.85 0.74 2.51
C ARG A 31 -14.33 0.25 1.16
N LEU A 32 -14.91 1.16 0.38
CA LEU A 32 -15.20 0.99 -1.04
C LEU A 32 -14.35 1.96 -1.88
N SER A 33 -13.94 1.55 -3.08
CA SER A 33 -13.29 2.41 -4.07
C SER A 33 -13.77 2.09 -5.48
N GLY A 34 -14.14 3.10 -6.26
CA GLY A 34 -14.54 2.96 -7.66
C GLY A 34 -15.75 3.84 -8.02
N PRO A 35 -16.14 3.88 -9.30
CA PRO A 35 -17.15 4.81 -9.81
C PRO A 35 -18.55 4.63 -9.18
N LYS A 36 -18.84 3.45 -8.61
CA LYS A 36 -20.11 3.15 -7.96
C LYS A 36 -20.02 3.23 -6.42
N ALA A 37 -18.86 3.56 -5.82
CA ALA A 37 -18.65 3.50 -4.38
C ALA A 37 -19.71 4.28 -3.59
N HIS A 38 -19.98 5.53 -3.96
CA HIS A 38 -21.00 6.35 -3.29
C HIS A 38 -22.42 5.84 -3.50
N ARG A 39 -22.72 5.25 -4.67
CA ARG A 39 -24.04 4.68 -4.96
C ARG A 39 -24.26 3.41 -4.16
N VAL A 40 -23.29 2.50 -4.15
CA VAL A 40 -23.37 1.20 -3.45
C VAL A 40 -23.60 1.42 -1.95
N VAL A 41 -22.91 2.37 -1.32
CA VAL A 41 -23.11 2.63 0.11
C VAL A 41 -24.54 3.07 0.47
N THR A 42 -25.28 3.69 -0.44
CA THR A 42 -26.68 4.12 -0.19
C THR A 42 -27.65 2.96 -0.01
N THR A 43 -27.27 1.73 -0.36
CA THR A 43 -28.12 0.56 -0.16
C THR A 43 -28.16 0.12 1.29
N VAL A 44 -27.07 0.35 2.04
CA VAL A 44 -26.93 -0.08 3.44
C VAL A 44 -26.90 1.07 4.44
N PHE A 45 -26.56 2.30 4.02
CA PHE A 45 -26.42 3.45 4.93
C PHE A 45 -27.56 4.47 4.76
N ARG A 46 -28.05 5.02 5.88
CA ARG A 46 -28.94 6.19 5.92
C ARG A 46 -28.40 7.24 6.90
N PRO A 47 -28.46 8.54 6.58
CA PRO A 47 -28.00 9.61 7.46
C PRO A 47 -29.03 9.86 8.57
N ILE A 48 -28.59 10.43 9.70
CA ILE A 48 -29.50 10.79 10.81
C ILE A 48 -30.54 11.82 10.35
N ASP A 49 -30.14 12.83 9.59
CA ASP A 49 -30.98 13.98 9.25
C ASP A 49 -31.91 13.74 8.05
N GLY A 50 -31.97 12.53 7.50
CA GLY A 50 -32.82 12.18 6.35
C GLY A 50 -32.45 12.84 5.02
N GLU A 51 -31.48 13.76 5.01
CA GLU A 51 -30.94 14.43 3.82
C GLU A 51 -30.42 13.41 2.79
N SER A 52 -30.95 13.46 1.56
CA SER A 52 -30.42 12.67 0.47
C SER A 52 -29.04 13.21 0.07
N TYR A 53 -27.98 12.52 0.48
CA TYR A 53 -26.62 12.83 0.03
C TYR A 53 -26.33 12.33 -1.41
N VAL A 54 -27.35 11.82 -2.10
CA VAL A 54 -27.31 11.38 -3.50
C VAL A 54 -27.46 12.61 -4.39
N GLY A 55 -26.46 12.87 -5.24
CA GLY A 55 -26.46 14.03 -6.15
C GLY A 55 -25.89 15.31 -5.56
N LEU A 56 -25.31 15.28 -4.35
CA LEU A 56 -24.51 16.40 -3.84
C LEU A 56 -23.41 16.77 -4.85
N ALA A 57 -23.39 18.03 -5.27
CA ALA A 57 -22.45 18.53 -6.24
C ALA A 57 -20.99 18.27 -5.78
N PRO A 58 -20.04 17.94 -6.69
CA PRO A 58 -18.63 17.65 -6.36
C PRO A 58 -17.87 18.77 -5.63
N THR A 59 -18.49 19.94 -5.49
CA THR A 59 -17.92 21.12 -4.82
C THR A 59 -17.73 20.91 -3.32
N ASP A 60 -18.49 19.99 -2.69
CA ASP A 60 -18.36 19.66 -1.27
C ASP A 60 -17.36 18.52 -1.01
N ARG A 61 -16.10 18.93 -1.01
CA ARG A 61 -14.89 18.12 -0.83
C ARG A 61 -14.84 17.52 0.58
N ARG A 62 -14.97 16.20 0.67
CA ARG A 62 -14.81 15.37 1.88
C ARG A 62 -15.83 15.66 2.98
N ARG A 63 -16.63 14.66 3.32
CA ARG A 63 -17.69 14.76 4.32
C ARG A 63 -17.67 13.54 5.23
N VAL A 64 -17.96 13.78 6.50
CA VAL A 64 -18.30 12.76 7.49
C VAL A 64 -19.77 12.91 7.78
N ILE A 65 -20.54 11.86 7.56
CA ILE A 65 -21.99 11.87 7.70
C ILE A 65 -22.33 10.87 8.81
N PRO A 66 -22.90 11.31 9.94
CA PRO A 66 -23.42 10.40 10.95
C PRO A 66 -24.71 9.75 10.46
N GLY A 67 -24.92 8.49 10.82
CA GLY A 67 -26.07 7.74 10.35
C GLY A 67 -26.15 6.35 10.92
N PHE A 68 -26.86 5.50 10.19
CA PHE A 68 -27.08 4.12 10.55
C PHE A 68 -26.86 3.21 9.35
N VAL A 69 -26.29 2.04 9.63
CA VAL A 69 -26.25 0.92 8.71
C VAL A 69 -27.45 0.02 8.98
N PHE A 70 -28.17 -0.33 7.92
CA PHE A 70 -29.29 -1.26 7.90
C PHE A 70 -28.84 -2.51 7.15
N LEU A 71 -28.91 -3.66 7.81
CA LEU A 71 -28.59 -4.96 7.24
C LEU A 71 -29.84 -5.84 7.29
N GLN A 72 -30.10 -6.63 6.25
CA GLN A 72 -31.30 -7.47 6.12
C GLN A 72 -31.41 -8.50 7.24
N SER A 73 -30.27 -9.01 7.71
CA SER A 73 -30.18 -10.06 8.74
C SER A 73 -30.10 -9.51 10.17
N VAL A 74 -30.11 -8.18 10.35
CA VAL A 74 -29.96 -7.53 11.67
C VAL A 74 -31.22 -6.74 12.00
N SER A 75 -31.82 -7.04 13.15
CA SER A 75 -33.10 -6.47 13.56
C SER A 75 -33.06 -4.98 13.91
N ALA A 76 -31.87 -4.45 14.23
CA ALA A 76 -31.69 -3.06 14.67
C ALA A 76 -30.70 -2.31 13.77
N PRO A 77 -30.95 -1.02 13.49
CA PRO A 77 -29.98 -0.17 12.81
C PRO A 77 -28.69 -0.04 13.63
N LEU A 78 -27.54 -0.12 12.95
CA LEU A 78 -26.23 -0.02 13.58
C LEU A 78 -25.73 1.43 13.47
N PRO A 79 -25.34 2.08 14.57
CA PRO A 79 -24.77 3.42 14.51
C PRO A 79 -23.49 3.41 13.69
N ALA A 80 -23.36 4.33 12.74
CA ALA A 80 -22.23 4.39 11.83
C ALA A 80 -21.89 5.82 11.39
N TRP A 81 -20.67 5.98 10.91
CA TRP A 81 -20.22 7.18 10.22
C TRP A 81 -19.81 6.82 8.80
N LEU A 82 -20.30 7.58 7.84
CA LEU A 82 -19.91 7.49 6.44
C LEU A 82 -18.91 8.58 6.10
N TYR A 83 -17.69 8.19 5.75
CA TYR A 83 -16.67 9.07 5.21
C TYR A 83 -16.72 9.01 3.69
N ARG A 84 -16.82 10.16 3.03
CA ARG A 84 -16.82 10.25 1.56
C ARG A 84 -15.61 11.02 1.09
N PHE A 85 -14.92 10.48 0.09
CA PHE A 85 -13.85 11.13 -0.64
C PHE A 85 -14.17 11.03 -2.12
N PHE A 86 -14.10 12.15 -2.83
CA PHE A 86 -14.37 12.21 -4.26
C PHE A 86 -13.07 12.22 -5.05
N ALA A 87 -13.08 11.59 -6.22
CA ALA A 87 -11.98 11.67 -7.18
C ALA A 87 -11.69 13.15 -7.55
N PRO A 88 -10.43 13.52 -7.82
CA PRO A 88 -9.23 12.71 -7.63
C PRO A 88 -8.69 12.76 -6.20
N ARG A 89 -9.38 13.35 -5.21
CA ARG A 89 -8.83 13.70 -3.89
C ARG A 89 -9.05 12.63 -2.82
N SER A 90 -8.82 11.38 -3.18
CA SER A 90 -8.91 10.19 -2.30
C SER A 90 -7.58 9.41 -2.27
N TYR A 91 -7.54 8.33 -1.48
CA TYR A 91 -6.38 7.43 -1.40
C TYR A 91 -6.07 6.76 -2.75
N THR A 92 -7.08 6.21 -3.42
CA THR A 92 -6.93 5.49 -4.69
C THR A 92 -6.97 6.39 -5.91
N GLY A 93 -7.28 7.68 -5.75
CA GLY A 93 -7.56 8.59 -6.86
C GLY A 93 -8.98 8.45 -7.43
N GLN A 94 -9.76 7.46 -7.01
CA GLN A 94 -11.16 7.25 -7.40
C GLN A 94 -12.14 7.78 -6.33
N ASP A 95 -13.44 7.69 -6.57
CA ASP A 95 -14.42 7.87 -5.50
C ASP A 95 -14.24 6.77 -4.44
N VAL A 96 -14.18 7.18 -3.17
CA VAL A 96 -13.97 6.31 -2.02
C VAL A 96 -15.01 6.60 -0.95
N ALA A 97 -15.59 5.54 -0.40
CA ALA A 97 -16.50 5.62 0.74
C ALA A 97 -16.01 4.69 1.85
N GLU A 98 -16.01 5.15 3.10
CA GLU A 98 -15.69 4.29 4.25
C GLU A 98 -16.86 4.29 5.22
N ILE A 99 -17.29 3.09 5.60
CA ILE A 99 -18.30 2.86 6.62
C ILE A 99 -17.56 2.51 7.91
N HIS A 100 -17.71 3.37 8.92
CA HIS A 100 -17.18 3.19 10.26
C HIS A 100 -18.32 2.75 11.18
N THR A 101 -18.33 1.50 11.62
CA THR A 101 -19.40 0.91 12.44
C THR A 101 -18.82 -0.02 13.51
N LEU A 102 -19.65 -0.77 14.24
CA LEU A 102 -19.23 -1.72 15.27
C LEU A 102 -18.36 -2.84 14.71
N GLY A 103 -17.23 -3.11 15.37
CA GLY A 103 -16.27 -4.14 14.97
C GLY A 103 -16.65 -5.53 15.45
N SER A 104 -17.76 -6.07 14.96
CA SER A 104 -18.16 -7.46 15.23
C SER A 104 -17.98 -8.30 13.96
N PRO A 105 -17.18 -9.38 13.97
CA PRO A 105 -16.95 -10.22 12.79
C PRO A 105 -18.24 -10.61 12.03
N PRO A 106 -19.29 -11.17 12.66
CA PRO A 106 -20.51 -11.51 11.92
C PRO A 106 -21.22 -10.28 11.33
N LEU A 107 -21.16 -9.11 11.98
CA LEU A 107 -21.77 -7.89 11.42
C LEU A 107 -20.99 -7.38 10.20
N VAL A 108 -19.66 -7.41 10.28
CA VAL A 108 -18.77 -6.98 9.20
C VAL A 108 -18.90 -7.90 7.98
N GLU A 109 -18.98 -9.21 8.20
CA GLU A 109 -19.21 -10.19 7.14
C GLU A 109 -20.54 -9.94 6.41
N GLN A 110 -21.62 -9.70 7.15
CA GLN A 110 -22.93 -9.38 6.59
C GLN A 110 -22.90 -8.05 5.82
N LEU A 111 -22.28 -7.01 6.38
CA LEU A 111 -22.12 -5.72 5.71
C LEU A 111 -21.37 -5.87 4.38
N ILE A 112 -20.24 -6.60 4.37
CA ILE A 112 -19.48 -6.82 3.14
C ILE A 112 -20.32 -7.63 2.14
N ALA A 113 -21.01 -8.69 2.58
CA ALA A 113 -21.86 -9.49 1.71
C ALA A 113 -22.96 -8.65 1.02
N GLU A 114 -23.62 -7.75 1.75
CA GLU A 114 -24.64 -6.86 1.16
C GLU A 114 -24.04 -5.84 0.18
N LEU A 115 -22.85 -5.31 0.47
CA LEU A 115 -22.15 -4.41 -0.46
C LEU A 115 -21.73 -5.14 -1.74
N LEU A 116 -21.33 -6.42 -1.64
CA LEU A 116 -21.05 -7.27 -2.80
C LEU A 116 -22.31 -7.49 -3.65
N LEU A 117 -23.43 -7.83 -3.00
CA LEU A 117 -24.74 -7.99 -3.68
C LEU A 117 -25.23 -6.69 -4.34
N ALA A 118 -24.90 -5.53 -3.75
CA ALA A 118 -25.19 -4.21 -4.31
C ALA A 118 -24.29 -3.80 -5.50
N GLY A 119 -23.36 -4.67 -5.91
CA GLY A 119 -22.55 -4.52 -7.12
C GLY A 119 -21.11 -4.07 -6.88
N ALA A 120 -20.61 -4.15 -5.63
CA ALA A 120 -19.18 -4.13 -5.38
C ALA A 120 -18.54 -5.51 -5.59
N ARG A 121 -17.24 -5.56 -5.80
CA ARG A 121 -16.41 -6.77 -5.84
C ARG A 121 -15.48 -6.80 -4.63
N ALA A 122 -15.14 -7.98 -4.12
CA ALA A 122 -14.11 -8.10 -3.10
C ALA A 122 -12.76 -7.61 -3.64
N ALA A 123 -12.08 -6.73 -2.92
CA ALA A 123 -10.75 -6.27 -3.30
C ALA A 123 -9.74 -7.42 -3.24
N ARG A 124 -8.81 -7.47 -4.20
CA ARG A 124 -7.63 -8.33 -4.15
C ARG A 124 -6.63 -7.80 -3.11
N PRO A 125 -5.71 -8.63 -2.59
CA PRO A 125 -4.64 -8.17 -1.70
C PRO A 125 -3.86 -6.99 -2.31
N GLY A 126 -3.72 -5.90 -1.56
CA GLY A 126 -3.00 -4.71 -2.01
C GLY A 126 -3.71 -3.85 -3.07
N GLU A 127 -4.92 -4.22 -3.51
CA GLU A 127 -5.55 -3.59 -4.68
C GLU A 127 -5.83 -2.09 -4.49
N PHE A 128 -6.19 -1.63 -3.29
CA PHE A 128 -6.35 -0.19 -3.02
C PHE A 128 -5.05 0.58 -3.25
N THR A 129 -3.91 0.03 -2.80
CA THR A 129 -2.59 0.66 -2.97
C THR A 129 -2.14 0.57 -4.43
N LEU A 130 -2.42 -0.54 -5.12
CA LEU A 130 -2.19 -0.67 -6.56
C LEU A 130 -2.95 0.39 -7.35
N ARG A 131 -4.23 0.64 -7.04
CA ARG A 131 -5.00 1.71 -7.67
C ARG A 131 -4.42 3.09 -7.40
N ALA A 132 -3.95 3.35 -6.18
CA ALA A 132 -3.25 4.59 -5.85
C ALA A 132 -1.99 4.77 -6.71
N PHE A 133 -1.20 3.72 -6.91
CA PHE A 133 -0.04 3.72 -7.79
C PHE A 133 -0.43 4.00 -9.26
N LEU A 134 -1.40 3.27 -9.79
CA LEU A 134 -1.88 3.43 -11.17
C LEU A 134 -2.49 4.82 -11.43
N ALA A 135 -3.11 5.43 -10.41
CA ALA A 135 -3.63 6.80 -10.48
C ALA A 135 -2.56 7.89 -10.26
N GLY A 136 -1.27 7.53 -10.14
CA GLY A 136 -0.17 8.45 -9.91
C GLY A 136 -0.19 9.13 -8.54
N LYS A 137 -0.93 8.58 -7.57
CA LYS A 137 -0.98 9.10 -6.18
C LYS A 137 0.25 8.75 -5.37
N LYS A 138 0.91 7.66 -5.75
CA LYS A 138 2.08 7.07 -5.10
C LYS A 138 2.96 6.49 -6.17
N ASP A 139 4.27 6.53 -5.98
CA ASP A 139 5.17 5.71 -6.79
C ASP A 139 5.26 4.28 -6.22
N LEU A 140 6.00 3.41 -6.91
CA LEU A 140 6.14 2.02 -6.51
C LEU A 140 6.85 1.89 -5.16
N ALA A 141 7.88 2.70 -4.92
CA ALA A 141 8.63 2.69 -3.66
C ALA A 141 7.74 3.06 -2.46
N GLN A 142 6.87 4.06 -2.61
CA GLN A 142 5.89 4.45 -1.61
C GLN A 142 4.81 3.39 -1.42
N ALA A 143 4.38 2.72 -2.50
CA ALA A 143 3.42 1.62 -2.43
C ALA A 143 3.97 0.44 -1.60
N GLU A 144 5.23 0.07 -1.82
CA GLU A 144 5.93 -0.96 -1.04
C GLU A 144 6.15 -0.54 0.42
N ALA A 145 6.49 0.73 0.64
CA ALA A 145 6.71 1.28 1.98
C ALA A 145 5.48 1.19 2.88
N ILE A 146 4.26 1.28 2.32
CA ILE A 146 3.01 1.11 3.11
C ILE A 146 3.00 -0.26 3.79
N ARG A 147 3.35 -1.31 3.05
CA ARG A 147 3.41 -2.66 3.61
C ARG A 147 4.50 -2.76 4.67
N ALA A 148 5.68 -2.22 4.40
CA ALA A 148 6.80 -2.23 5.34
C ALA A 148 6.46 -1.49 6.66
N VAL A 149 5.67 -0.42 6.63
CA VAL A 149 5.19 0.27 7.84
C VAL A 149 4.24 -0.62 8.65
N ILE A 150 3.35 -1.35 7.98
CA ILE A 150 2.36 -2.22 8.64
C ILE A 150 3.03 -3.46 9.26
N GLU A 151 4.06 -4.00 8.61
CA GLU A 151 4.78 -5.21 9.03
C GLU A 151 6.03 -4.91 9.88
N ALA A 152 6.27 -3.66 10.29
CA ALA A 152 7.49 -3.30 11.02
C ALA A 152 7.52 -3.95 12.41
N ASP A 153 8.55 -4.77 12.67
CA ASP A 153 8.76 -5.44 13.95
C ASP A 153 9.56 -4.60 14.96
N ASP A 154 10.41 -3.66 14.48
CA ASP A 154 11.23 -2.79 15.31
C ASP A 154 11.21 -1.30 14.90
N GLN A 155 11.76 -0.44 15.76
CA GLN A 155 11.75 1.01 15.57
C GLN A 155 12.59 1.47 14.37
N SER A 156 13.68 0.77 14.06
CA SER A 156 14.57 1.10 12.94
C SER A 156 13.91 0.79 11.60
N ASP A 157 13.22 -0.36 11.51
CA ASP A 157 12.42 -0.76 10.37
C ASP A 157 11.26 0.19 10.12
N LEU A 158 10.56 0.58 11.19
CA LEU A 158 9.49 1.57 11.11
C LEU A 158 10.00 2.91 10.59
N GLN A 159 11.12 3.43 11.12
CA GLN A 159 11.70 4.70 10.66
C GLN A 159 12.10 4.65 9.18
N ARG A 160 12.72 3.56 8.74
CA ARG A 160 13.12 3.35 7.35
C ARG A 160 11.90 3.32 6.43
N ALA A 161 10.87 2.57 6.80
CA ALA A 161 9.63 2.46 6.03
C ALA A 161 8.90 3.82 5.94
N LEU A 162 8.85 4.59 7.04
CA LEU A 162 8.25 5.93 7.06
C LEU A 162 9.00 6.94 6.18
N GLN A 163 10.34 6.90 6.15
CA GLN A 163 11.14 7.74 5.26
C GLN A 163 10.90 7.43 3.79
N GLN A 164 10.80 6.14 3.44
CA GLN A 164 10.46 5.72 2.08
C GLN A 164 9.03 6.14 1.71
N LEU A 165 8.08 5.99 2.63
CA LEU A 165 6.68 6.39 2.45
C LEU A 165 6.53 7.90 2.23
N ALA A 166 7.37 8.72 2.86
CA ALA A 166 7.42 10.16 2.68
C ALA A 166 7.92 10.60 1.30
N GLY A 167 8.29 9.66 0.41
CA GLY A 167 8.77 9.96 -0.94
C GLY A 167 10.26 10.30 -1.01
N GLY A 168 11.04 9.87 -0.03
CA GLY A 168 12.47 10.22 0.10
C GLY A 168 13.34 9.83 -1.10
N LEU A 169 12.86 8.98 -2.02
CA LEU A 169 13.55 8.60 -3.26
C LEU A 169 12.84 9.12 -4.52
N SER A 170 11.53 9.35 -4.44
CA SER A 170 10.67 9.74 -5.56
C SER A 170 11.08 11.08 -6.15
N GLY A 171 11.28 12.08 -5.28
CA GLY A 171 11.64 13.43 -5.69
C GLY A 171 12.97 13.47 -6.46
N PRO A 172 14.09 13.00 -5.87
CA PRO A 172 15.38 12.99 -6.54
C PRO A 172 15.39 12.21 -7.88
N LEU A 173 14.69 11.07 -7.95
CA LEU A 173 14.59 10.28 -9.19
C LEU A 173 13.76 11.00 -10.26
N GLN A 174 12.71 11.71 -9.86
CA GLN A 174 11.88 12.47 -10.79
C GLN A 174 12.63 13.67 -11.35
N THR A 175 13.35 14.42 -10.52
CA THR A 175 14.24 15.50 -10.98
C THR A 175 15.29 14.99 -11.96
N LEU A 176 15.95 13.87 -11.66
CA LEU A 176 16.92 13.27 -12.58
C LEU A 176 16.28 12.87 -13.91
N ARG A 177 15.07 12.29 -13.88
CA ARG A 177 14.33 11.94 -15.10
C ARG A 177 14.05 13.19 -15.94
N ASP A 178 13.56 14.25 -15.31
CA ASP A 178 13.23 15.50 -16.00
C ASP A 178 14.48 16.13 -16.63
N ASP A 179 15.62 16.12 -15.92
CA ASP A 179 16.91 16.58 -16.44
C ASP A 179 17.36 15.77 -17.67
N LEU A 180 17.19 14.44 -17.64
CA LEU A 180 17.52 13.56 -18.77
C LEU A 180 16.59 13.74 -19.97
N LEU A 181 15.29 13.98 -19.74
CA LEU A 181 14.34 14.27 -20.81
C LEU A 181 14.65 15.61 -21.49
N ASN A 182 15.03 16.63 -20.71
CA ASN A 182 15.47 17.92 -21.27
C ASN A 182 16.76 17.77 -22.09
N LEU A 183 17.73 16.98 -21.58
CA LEU A 183 18.95 16.67 -22.35
C LEU A 183 18.63 15.94 -23.67
N LEU A 184 17.70 14.99 -23.65
CA LEU A 184 17.26 14.30 -24.86
C LEU A 184 16.64 15.27 -25.87
N ALA A 185 15.77 16.17 -25.40
CA ALA A 185 15.15 17.19 -26.24
C ALA A 185 16.19 18.14 -26.88
N ASP A 186 17.21 18.57 -26.11
CA ASP A 186 18.30 19.41 -26.63
C ASP A 186 19.13 18.67 -27.70
N LEU A 187 19.38 17.37 -27.51
CA LEU A 187 20.09 16.52 -28.48
C LEU A 187 19.27 16.30 -29.76
N GLU A 188 17.96 16.04 -29.65
CA GLU A 188 17.07 15.92 -30.79
C GLU A 188 17.01 17.22 -31.59
N ALA A 189 16.89 18.37 -30.92
CA ALA A 189 16.91 19.69 -31.58
C ALA A 189 18.21 19.93 -32.35
N ASN A 190 19.37 19.60 -31.77
CA ASN A 190 20.64 19.73 -32.48
C ASN A 190 20.74 18.84 -33.74
N LEU A 191 20.12 17.65 -33.73
CA LEU A 191 20.13 16.76 -34.89
C LEU A 191 19.19 17.29 -35.99
N ASP A 192 18.04 17.82 -35.61
CA ASP A 192 17.04 18.34 -36.56
C ASP A 192 17.44 19.68 -37.20
N PHE A 193 18.22 20.51 -36.50
CA PHE A 193 18.60 21.88 -36.93
C PHE A 193 20.09 22.05 -37.27
N VAL A 194 20.78 20.96 -37.64
CA VAL A 194 22.22 20.97 -37.93
C VAL A 194 22.61 21.95 -39.06
N ASP A 195 21.70 22.23 -39.99
CA ASP A 195 21.93 23.14 -41.13
C ASP A 195 21.63 24.62 -40.81
N GLU A 196 21.06 24.93 -39.64
CA GLU A 196 20.59 26.29 -39.31
C GLU A 196 21.62 27.15 -38.54
N ASP A 197 22.86 26.69 -38.35
CA ASP A 197 23.90 27.35 -37.53
C ASP A 197 23.45 27.64 -36.06
N ILE A 198 22.44 26.89 -35.58
CA ILE A 198 21.93 26.98 -34.22
C ILE A 198 22.49 25.82 -33.40
N THR A 199 23.27 26.12 -32.37
CA THR A 199 23.77 25.12 -31.42
C THR A 199 22.95 25.17 -30.13
N PHE A 200 22.18 24.12 -29.87
CA PHE A 200 21.36 23.99 -28.66
C PHE A 200 22.17 23.40 -27.49
N LEU A 201 23.12 22.51 -27.81
CA LEU A 201 23.92 21.79 -26.82
C LEU A 201 25.26 21.37 -27.41
N THR A 202 26.36 21.69 -26.75
CA THR A 202 27.68 21.22 -27.18
C THR A 202 27.96 19.79 -26.70
N PRO A 203 28.84 19.03 -27.37
CA PRO A 203 29.24 17.71 -26.90
C PRO A 203 29.81 17.70 -25.47
N GLN A 204 30.50 18.77 -25.08
CA GLN A 204 31.08 18.91 -23.75
C GLN A 204 30.00 19.14 -22.68
N GLU A 205 28.99 19.97 -22.96
CA GLU A 205 27.83 20.17 -22.07
C GLU A 205 26.99 18.89 -21.94
N ALA A 206 26.80 18.15 -23.04
CA ALA A 206 26.12 16.87 -23.02
C ALA A 206 26.84 15.87 -22.09
N LEU A 207 28.16 15.72 -22.25
CA LEU A 207 28.99 14.86 -21.40
C LEU A 207 28.91 15.28 -19.92
N GLN A 208 28.97 16.58 -19.63
CA GLN A 208 28.89 17.07 -18.26
C GLN A 208 27.53 16.75 -17.62
N ARG A 209 26.41 17.00 -18.32
CA ARG A 209 25.06 16.68 -17.81
C ARG A 209 24.86 15.19 -17.57
N ILE A 210 25.42 14.34 -18.45
CA ILE A 210 25.42 12.89 -18.25
C ILE A 210 26.22 12.52 -17.00
N GLN A 211 27.41 13.09 -16.82
CA GLN A 211 28.24 12.83 -15.64
C GLN A 211 27.55 13.27 -14.34
N ASP A 212 26.95 14.45 -14.32
CA ASP A 212 26.17 14.93 -13.17
C ASP A 212 25.01 13.98 -12.83
N GLY A 213 24.34 13.43 -13.85
CA GLY A 213 23.30 12.42 -13.69
C GLY A 213 23.81 11.11 -13.09
N ILE A 214 24.98 10.64 -13.54
CA ILE A 214 25.66 9.45 -13.00
C ILE A 214 26.02 9.67 -11.53
N ASP A 215 26.62 10.82 -11.18
CA ASP A 215 27.06 11.13 -9.83
C ASP A 215 25.86 11.19 -8.86
N ARG A 216 24.74 11.78 -9.30
CA ARG A 216 23.48 11.77 -8.54
C ARG A 216 22.96 10.34 -8.31
N LEU A 217 22.96 9.49 -9.34
CA LEU A 217 22.56 8.08 -9.20
C LEU A 217 23.46 7.32 -8.23
N GLN A 218 24.78 7.52 -8.32
CA GLN A 218 25.73 6.90 -7.42
C GLN A 218 25.50 7.33 -5.96
N GLY A 219 25.23 8.62 -5.72
CA GLY A 219 24.86 9.12 -4.40
C GLY A 219 23.59 8.47 -3.85
N LEU A 220 22.54 8.35 -4.66
CA LEU A 220 21.30 7.66 -4.28
C LEU A 220 21.54 6.17 -3.99
N LEU A 221 22.37 5.51 -4.81
CA LEU A 221 22.70 4.10 -4.65
C LEU A 221 23.51 3.83 -3.37
N GLN A 222 24.47 4.70 -3.04
CA GLN A 222 25.20 4.64 -1.76
C GLN A 222 24.27 4.83 -0.56
N GLN A 223 23.33 5.77 -0.63
CA GLN A 223 22.32 5.95 0.42
C GLN A 223 21.46 4.69 0.61
N LEU A 224 21.08 4.02 -0.48
CA LEU A 224 20.33 2.77 -0.44
C LEU A 224 21.14 1.60 0.13
N GLN A 225 22.40 1.46 -0.27
CA GLN A 225 23.29 0.41 0.22
C GLN A 225 23.60 0.57 1.72
N GLY A 226 23.87 1.80 2.16
CA GLY A 226 24.04 2.10 3.59
C GLY A 226 22.79 1.75 4.40
N ARG A 227 21.59 1.93 3.82
CA ARG A 227 20.30 1.58 4.46
C ARG A 227 20.00 0.07 4.49
N GLN A 228 20.44 -0.71 3.50
CA GLN A 228 20.21 -2.17 3.48
C GLN A 228 21.01 -2.93 4.53
N ILE A 229 22.17 -2.41 4.92
CA ILE A 229 23.04 -3.04 5.93
C ILE A 229 22.52 -2.77 7.34
N ALA A 230 21.94 -1.59 7.58
CA ALA A 230 21.51 -1.16 8.91
C ALA A 230 20.25 -1.86 9.46
N GLY A 231 19.46 -2.53 8.62
CA GLY A 231 18.16 -3.11 9.00
C GLY A 231 18.03 -4.63 8.81
N ARG A 232 19.13 -5.36 8.61
CA ARG A 232 19.09 -6.83 8.58
C ARG A 232 19.66 -7.38 9.87
N LEU A 233 18.77 -7.87 10.74
CA LEU A 233 19.18 -8.78 11.80
C LEU A 233 19.96 -9.95 11.18
N PRO A 234 21.10 -10.34 11.76
CA PRO A 234 21.87 -11.47 11.26
C PRO A 234 20.99 -12.73 11.30
N ARG A 235 20.89 -13.42 10.15
CA ARG A 235 20.25 -14.74 10.12
C ARG A 235 21.23 -15.78 10.63
N ILE A 236 20.94 -16.32 11.81
CA ILE A 236 21.76 -17.36 12.43
C ILE A 236 21.11 -18.71 12.15
N VAL A 237 21.87 -19.63 11.54
CA VAL A 237 21.41 -21.01 11.27
C VAL A 237 22.09 -21.95 12.25
N LEU A 238 21.31 -22.70 13.03
CA LEU A 238 21.83 -23.74 13.93
C LEU A 238 22.08 -25.03 13.14
N VAL A 239 23.34 -25.34 12.87
CA VAL A 239 23.76 -26.54 12.12
C VAL A 239 24.52 -27.50 13.04
N GLY A 240 24.26 -28.81 12.90
CA GLY A 240 24.95 -29.83 13.68
C GLY A 240 24.32 -31.22 13.56
N PRO A 241 25.01 -32.29 14.01
CA PRO A 241 24.53 -33.67 13.89
C PRO A 241 23.21 -33.92 14.65
N PRO A 242 22.47 -35.01 14.35
CA PRO A 242 21.30 -35.42 15.12
C PRO A 242 21.63 -35.47 16.63
N ASN A 243 20.68 -35.06 17.49
CA ASN A 243 20.83 -34.99 18.95
C ASN A 243 21.92 -34.05 19.51
N ALA A 244 22.51 -33.16 18.69
CA ALA A 244 23.50 -32.17 19.14
C ALA A 244 22.94 -31.02 20.01
N GLY A 245 21.71 -31.13 20.53
CA GLY A 245 21.10 -30.09 21.37
C GLY A 245 20.59 -28.84 20.63
N LYS A 246 20.53 -28.84 19.29
CA LYS A 246 20.04 -27.71 18.48
C LYS A 246 18.67 -27.19 18.92
N SER A 247 17.72 -28.08 19.12
CA SER A 247 16.35 -27.72 19.56
C SER A 247 16.35 -27.18 20.98
N SER A 248 17.20 -27.70 21.86
CA SER A 248 17.34 -27.21 23.23
C SER A 248 17.92 -25.79 23.25
N LEU A 249 18.94 -25.52 22.43
CA LEU A 249 19.52 -24.18 22.29
C LEU A 249 18.53 -23.20 21.67
N PHE A 250 17.82 -23.59 20.62
CA PHE A 250 16.76 -22.78 20.02
C PHE A 250 15.70 -22.38 21.05
N ASN A 251 15.20 -23.34 21.84
CA ASN A 251 14.22 -23.07 22.88
C ASN A 251 14.76 -22.20 24.02
N ALA A 252 16.03 -22.38 24.40
CA ALA A 252 16.68 -21.57 25.42
C ALA A 252 16.85 -20.09 24.99
N LEU A 253 17.22 -19.86 23.73
CA LEU A 253 17.33 -18.51 23.15
C LEU A 253 15.96 -17.85 22.92
N SER A 254 14.92 -18.65 22.73
CA SER A 254 13.58 -18.20 22.37
C SER A 254 12.65 -17.88 23.55
N GLY A 255 13.09 -18.09 24.80
CA GLY A 255 12.40 -17.63 26.01
C GLY A 255 11.15 -18.41 26.46
N ALA A 256 10.54 -19.29 25.64
CA ALA A 256 9.48 -20.20 26.09
C ALA A 256 9.28 -21.38 25.12
N GLN A 257 8.73 -22.49 25.65
CA GLN A 257 8.54 -23.79 25.01
C GLN A 257 7.96 -23.67 23.58
N ALA A 258 8.66 -24.28 22.61
CA ALA A 258 8.07 -24.59 21.31
C ALA A 258 6.76 -25.37 21.53
N LEU A 259 5.64 -24.69 21.31
CA LEU A 259 4.34 -25.32 21.18
C LEU A 259 4.45 -26.37 20.08
N VAL A 260 4.40 -27.63 20.48
CA VAL A 260 4.03 -28.74 19.60
C VAL A 260 2.63 -28.41 19.10
N SER A 261 2.51 -27.91 17.87
CA SER A 261 1.22 -27.83 17.20
C SER A 261 0.81 -29.25 16.80
N PRO A 262 -0.35 -29.77 17.23
CA PRO A 262 -0.83 -31.10 16.86
C PRO A 262 -1.59 -31.07 15.52
N VAL A 263 -1.17 -30.26 14.55
CA VAL A 263 -1.73 -30.27 13.21
C VAL A 263 -0.87 -31.17 12.33
N ALA A 264 -1.28 -32.43 12.20
CA ALA A 264 -0.69 -33.36 11.25
C ALA A 264 -0.93 -32.84 9.82
N GLY A 265 0.13 -32.38 9.13
CA GLY A 265 -0.04 -31.99 7.72
C GLY A 265 1.04 -31.17 7.02
N THR A 266 2.08 -30.64 7.67
CA THR A 266 3.15 -29.92 6.93
C THR A 266 4.51 -30.58 7.11
N THR A 267 4.85 -31.45 6.17
CA THR A 267 6.17 -32.06 6.06
C THR A 267 7.17 -31.02 5.54
N ARG A 268 8.16 -30.66 6.40
CA ARG A 268 9.44 -29.95 6.14
C ARG A 268 9.56 -28.45 6.47
N ASP A 269 8.82 -27.93 7.44
CA ASP A 269 9.01 -26.53 7.87
C ASP A 269 10.19 -26.38 8.84
N TYR A 270 11.15 -25.52 8.49
CA TYR A 270 12.21 -25.07 9.39
C TYR A 270 11.62 -24.11 10.44
N LEU A 271 11.93 -24.31 11.72
CA LEU A 271 11.54 -23.40 12.79
C LEU A 271 12.39 -22.13 12.73
N THR A 272 11.77 -20.96 12.75
CA THR A 272 12.45 -19.65 12.77
C THR A 272 11.85 -18.79 13.87
N GLN A 273 12.70 -18.12 14.67
CA GLN A 273 12.27 -17.21 15.72
C GLN A 273 13.27 -16.06 15.85
N CYS A 274 12.77 -14.85 16.08
CA CYS A 274 13.57 -13.69 16.41
C CYS A 274 13.74 -13.62 17.93
N PHE A 275 14.95 -13.31 18.41
CA PHE A 275 15.23 -13.13 19.82
C PHE A 275 16.24 -12.00 20.00
N GLU A 276 16.18 -11.34 21.16
CA GLU A 276 17.04 -10.22 21.52
C GLU A 276 18.18 -10.74 22.40
N LEU A 277 19.42 -10.34 22.09
CA LEU A 277 20.63 -10.82 22.76
C LEU A 277 21.26 -9.60 23.43
N GLU A 278 21.28 -9.59 24.77
CA GLU A 278 21.71 -8.47 25.64
C GLU A 278 20.75 -7.27 25.79
N GLY A 279 19.53 -7.37 25.25
CA GLY A 279 18.47 -6.35 25.41
C GLY A 279 18.62 -5.11 24.54
#